data_AF-A0A914XUW1-F1
#
_entry.id   AF-A0A914XUW1-F1
#
_cell.length_a   1.000
_cell.length_b   1.000
_cell.length_c   1.000
_cell.angle_alpha   90.00
_cell.angle_beta   90.00
_cell.angle_gamma   90.00
#
_symmetry.space_group_name_H-M   'P 1'
#
loop_
_entity.id
_entity.type
_entity.pdbx_description
1 polymer ?
#
loop_
_entity_poly.entity_id
_entity_poly.type
_entity_poly.pdbx_seq_one_letter_code
_entity_poly.pdbx_strand_id
1 'polypeptide(L)' 'MVTVLDNEAIEKNAMAKMHIKDPSMKDVNAIIGRIMAGITSPKRFGAPNVVSLFNLSSQLCPVSPLHFIQCGKILFL' A
#
# COMPACT_ATOMS: atom_id res chain seq x y z
N MET A 1 -13.09 -3.86 3.44
CA MET A 1 -12.03 -3.13 2.71
C MET A 1 -10.95 -4.12 2.32
N VAL A 2 -10.71 -4.27 1.02
CA VAL A 2 -9.71 -5.15 0.44
C VAL A 2 -8.69 -4.28 -0.29
N THR A 3 -7.41 -4.42 0.08
CA THR A 3 -6.33 -3.73 -0.63
C THR A 3 -5.86 -4.63 -1.77
N VAL A 4 -6.04 -4.17 -3.00
CA VAL A 4 -5.60 -4.88 -4.20
C VAL A 4 -4.16 -4.49 -4.51
N LEU A 5 -3.29 -5.48 -4.64
CA LEU A 5 -1.89 -5.34 -5.02
C LEU A 5 -1.67 -6.14 -6.30
N ASP A 6 -1.28 -5.44 -7.36
CA ASP A 6 -1.01 -6.03 -8.66
C ASP A 6 0.50 -6.26 -8.82
N ASN A 7 0.88 -7.51 -9.05
CA ASN A 7 2.28 -7.92 -9.20
C ASN A 7 2.93 -7.24 -10.42
N GLU A 8 2.23 -7.18 -11.55
CA GLU A 8 2.79 -6.59 -12.78
C GLU A 8 3.05 -5.10 -12.60
N ALA A 9 2.12 -4.39 -11.95
CA ALA A 9 2.29 -2.99 -11.62
C ALA A 9 3.43 -2.75 -10.62
N ILE A 10 3.65 -3.66 -9.66
CA ILE A 10 4.75 -3.57 -8.69
C ILE A 10 6.09 -3.82 -9.38
N GLU A 11 6.19 -4.86 -10.22
CA GLU A 11 7.40 -5.17 -10.99
C GLU A 11 7.77 -4.03 -11.94
N LYS A 12 6.80 -3.48 -12.66
CA LYS A 12 7.00 -2.30 -13.51
C LYS A 12 7.52 -1.10 -12.73
N ASN A 13 6.99 -0.85 -11.53
CA ASN A 13 7.49 0.22 -10.67
C ASN A 13 8.89 -0.07 -10.11
N ALA A 14 9.20 -1.33 -9.78
CA ALA A 14 10.54 -1.72 -9.33
C ALA A 14 11.59 -1.52 -10.44
N MET A 15 11.27 -1.90 -11.68
CA MET A 15 12.14 -1.66 -12.84
C MET A 15 12.31 -0.16 -13.12
N ALA A 16 11.20 0.60 -13.13
CA ALA A 16 11.22 2.01 -13.52
C ALA A 16 11.82 2.93 -12.43
N LYS A 17 11.56 2.66 -11.15
CA LYS A 17 11.94 3.56 -10.04
C LYS A 17 13.12 3.05 -9.20
N MET A 18 13.30 1.73 -9.08
CA MET A 18 14.39 1.14 -8.27
C MET A 18 15.56 0.64 -9.13
N HIS A 19 15.45 0.76 -10.47
CA HIS A 19 16.46 0.31 -11.44
C HIS A 19 16.87 -1.16 -11.27
N ILE A 20 15.95 -1.99 -10.75
CA ILE A 20 16.15 -3.44 -10.61
C ILE A 20 15.80 -4.07 -11.95
N LYS A 21 16.79 -4.70 -12.61
CA LYS A 21 16.65 -5.21 -13.99
C LYS A 21 15.81 -6.49 -14.09
N ASP A 22 15.79 -7.28 -13.02
CA ASP A 22 15.03 -8.52 -12.89
C ASP A 22 14.54 -8.64 -11.43
N PRO A 23 13.36 -8.08 -11.10
CA PRO A 23 12.86 -8.08 -9.73
C PRO A 23 12.47 -9.50 -9.29
N SER A 24 13.12 -9.99 -8.24
CA SER A 24 12.75 -11.28 -7.65
C SER A 24 11.48 -11.15 -6.81
N MET A 25 10.79 -12.27 -6.55
CA MET A 25 9.69 -12.34 -5.57
C MET A 25 10.09 -11.80 -4.19
N LYS A 26 11.38 -11.86 -3.83
CA LYS A 26 11.89 -11.26 -2.60
C LYS A 26 11.78 -9.73 -2.61
N ASP A 27 12.08 -9.10 -3.74
CA ASP A 27 12.06 -7.64 -3.90
C ASP A 27 10.62 -7.13 -3.96
N VAL A 28 9.75 -7.84 -4.69
CA VAL A 28 8.30 -7.58 -4.73
C VAL A 28 7.71 -7.65 -3.32
N ASN A 29 8.02 -8.71 -2.56
CA ASN A 29 7.55 -8.86 -1.18
C ASN A 29 8.11 -7.79 -0.24
N ALA A 30 9.34 -7.33 -0.45
CA ALA A 30 9.90 -6.21 0.33
C ALA A 30 9.13 -4.90 0.09
N ILE A 31 8.71 -4.63 -1.15
CA ILE A 31 7.89 -3.48 -1.51
C ILE A 31 6.49 -3.61 -0.86
N ILE A 32 5.85 -4.78 -0.99
CA ILE A 32 4.56 -5.07 -0.37
C ILE A 32 4.63 -4.88 1.15
N GLY A 33 5.67 -5.42 1.81
CA GLY A 33 5.88 -5.25 3.25
C GLY A 33 5.98 -3.78 3.67
N ARG A 34 6.67 -2.95 2.88
CA ARG A 34 6.75 -1.49 3.12
C ARG A 34 5.41 -0.78 2.92
N ILE A 35 4.59 -1.21 1.96
CA ILE A 35 3.24 -0.66 1.74
C ILE A 35 2.34 -0.99 2.93
N MET A 36 2.31 -2.26 3.34
CA MET A 36 1.52 -2.72 4.50
C MET A 36 1.97 -2.05 5.80
N ALA A 37 3.27 -1.84 5.96
CA ALA A 37 3.81 -1.06 7.06
C ALA A 37 3.37 0.42 7.03
N GLY A 38 3.29 1.04 5.85
CA GLY A 38 2.78 2.39 5.69
C GLY A 38 1.31 2.52 6.11
N ILE A 39 0.46 1.60 5.65
CA ILE A 39 -0.98 1.57 5.96
C ILE A 39 -1.23 1.45 7.47
N THR A 40 -0.41 0.66 8.16
CA THR A 40 -0.54 0.43 9.62
C THR A 40 0.25 1.43 10.47
N SER A 41 1.04 2.31 9.84
CA SER A 41 1.85 3.32 10.52
C SER A 41 1.05 4.25 11.43
N PRO A 42 -0.13 4.78 11.04
CA PRO A 42 -0.93 5.67 11.88
C PRO A 42 -1.37 5.02 13.21
N LYS A 43 -1.62 3.70 13.20
CA LYS A 43 -1.96 2.92 14.40
C LYS A 43 -0.74 2.68 15.30
N ARG A 44 0.46 2.56 14.73
CA ARG A 44 1.68 2.16 15.46
C ARG A 44 2.43 3.32 16.09
N PHE A 45 2.47 4.47 15.43
CA PHE A 45 3.30 5.61 15.87
C PHE A 45 2.48 6.77 16.47
N GLY A 46 1.19 6.55 16.74
CA GLY A 46 0.35 7.53 17.44
C GLY A 46 0.33 8.88 16.73
N ALA A 47 -0.22 8.93 15.51
CA ALA A 47 -0.40 10.21 14.83
C ALA A 47 -1.46 11.04 15.59
N PRO A 48 -1.18 12.33 15.89
CA PRO A 48 -2.18 13.20 16.46
C PRO A 48 -3.23 13.43 15.37
N ASN A 49 -4.44 12.94 15.62
CA ASN A 49 -5.67 13.13 14.85
C ASN A 49 -6.09 11.95 13.93
N VAL A 50 -6.90 11.05 14.51
CA VAL A 50 -8.13 10.46 13.96
C VAL A 50 -8.05 9.48 12.77
N VAL A 51 -6.91 8.85 12.46
CA VAL A 51 -6.90 7.73 11.48
C VAL A 51 -6.95 6.37 12.18
N SER A 52 -8.08 6.05 12.82
CA SER A 52 -8.36 4.64 13.16
C SER A 52 -8.58 3.86 11.86
N LEU A 53 -8.24 2.56 11.83
CA LEU A 53 -8.52 1.71 10.67
C LEU A 53 -10.02 1.72 10.30
N PHE A 54 -10.88 1.88 11.31
CA PHE A 54 -12.32 2.03 11.13
C PHE A 54 -12.67 3.34 10.40
N ASN A 55 -12.13 4.48 10.85
CA ASN A 55 -12.33 5.78 10.20
C ASN A 55 -11.82 5.75 8.75
N LEU A 56 -10.64 5.15 8.52
CA LEU A 56 -10.08 4.99 7.19
C LEU A 56 -11.01 4.18 6.27
N SER A 57 -11.55 3.06 6.77
CA SER A 57 -12.51 2.25 6.00
C SER A 57 -13.82 2.98 5.72
N SER A 58 -14.35 3.74 6.68
CA SER A 58 -15.58 4.51 6.52
C SER A 58 -15.44 5.68 5.52
N GLN A 59 -14.26 6.28 5.43
CA GLN A 59 -13.98 7.40 4.51
C GLN A 59 -13.68 6.93 3.08
N LEU A 60 -13.04 5.76 2.93
CA LEU A 60 -12.65 5.22 1.61
C LEU A 60 -13.69 4.29 1.00
N CYS A 61 -14.60 3.73 1.79
CA CYS A 61 -15.62 2.78 1.34
C CYS A 61 -17.01 3.21 1.83
N PRO A 62 -17.67 4.17 1.15
CA PRO A 62 -18.98 4.68 1.58
C PRO A 62 -20.11 3.65 1.40
N VAL A 63 -19.92 2.64 0.54
CA VAL A 63 -20.90 1.58 0.27
C VAL A 63 -20.22 0.21 0.27
N SER A 64 -20.88 -0.81 0.84
CA SER A 64 -20.34 -2.17 0.97
C SER A 64 -19.82 -2.82 -0.34
N PRO A 65 -20.42 -2.59 -1.52
CA PRO A 65 -19.90 -3.16 -2.78
C PRO A 65 -18.57 -2.54 -3.23
N LEU A 66 -18.31 -1.27 -2.88
CA LEU A 66 -17.13 -0.51 -3.31
C LEU A 66 -16.08 -0.49 -2.19
N HIS A 67 -15.43 -1.64 -1.99
CA HIS A 67 -14.44 -1.80 -0.93
C HIS A 67 -13.05 -2.23 -1.41
N PHE A 68 -12.82 -2.26 -2.73
CA PHE A 68 -11.53 -2.56 -3.34
C PHE A 68 -10.73 -1.26 -3.49
N ILE A 69 -9.58 -1.19 -2.84
CA ILE A 69 -8.70 -0.02 -2.86
C ILE A 69 -7.37 -0.43 -3.47
N GLN A 70 -6.94 0.30 -4.50
CA GLN A 70 -5.61 0.16 -5.06
C GLN A 70 -4.63 1.05 -4.28
N CYS A 71 -3.55 0.47 -3.76
CA CYS A 71 -2.54 1.22 -3.02
C CYS A 71 -1.38 1.62 -3.93
N GLY A 72 -1.16 2.93 -4.06
CA GLY A 72 0.00 3.49 -4.74
C GLY A 72 0.97 4.11 -3.73
N LYS A 73 2.21 3.63 -3.68
CA LYS A 73 3.27 4.32 -2.94
C LYS A 73 4.00 5.28 -3.89
N ILE A 74 3.90 6.59 -3.63
CA ILE A 74 4.56 7.62 -4.46
C ILE A 74 6.02 7.87 -4.04
N LEU A 75 6.30 7.74 -2.72
CA LEU A 75 7.59 8.10 -2.13
C LEU A 75 8.53 6.89 -2.09
N PHE A 76 9.43 6.84 -3.07
CA PHE A 76 10.59 5.95 -3.13
C PHE A 76 11.89 6.78 -3.12
N LEU A 77 11.93 7.81 -2.27
CA LEU A 77 13.16 8.55 -1.92
C LEU A 77 13.89 7.81 -0.79
#